data_AF-A0A9W4UGW0-F1
#
_entry.id   AF-A0A9W4UGW0-F1
#
_cell.length_a   1.000
_cell.length_b   1.000
_cell.length_c   1.000
_cell.angle_alpha   90.00
_cell.angle_beta   90.00
_cell.angle_gamma   90.00
#
_symmetry.space_group_name_H-M   'P 1'
#
loop_
_entity.id
_entity.type
_entity.pdbx_description
1 polymer ?
#
loop_
_entity_poly.entity_id
_entity_poly.type
_entity_poly.pdbx_seq_one_letter_code
_entity_poly.pdbx_strand_id
1 'polypeptide(L)'
;MSTNPPLDQKTIRLAFYPSAHGLGHFMRLVHLAQLLLEATASRQPTTNTTSKTDQEKSRPNYHIYVRTNVSPSILASLGAGWPDIDSHPITFSPYTHPLQPTVVQTNPYTLSASQTFDSVIRFNTAAALAQEEAFVEEHGIDAIVSDCPSIVCTIKNTPSILVTNFLFDTILQGLIDLSTSEKLSATNPPHPHEEEEEETTTKVKQFVREMTAQYAQASTLLLLPGAIPSTYKGRTIPLPFHYRRTASNSRVQTLSSLPPTTIPPSHLAHVLLPTTKILLHTFGGQPPSSSTATPLLPHNWIVLSQTLHFPSSRIYRIHSDAYIPSLIAASDAVLGKLGWGMCSEVLGNGKVPFVYVPREAFVEEKGLVEWMGREHGGVVRMEGEVFEGGDWRGVLGEIEGSRRGRGVEEMRDEDGERDGEVVRVFEEEVARVLRVGKGGEVWCDELCL
;
A
#
# COMPACT_ATOMS: atom_id res chain seq x y z
N MET A 1 -22.28 -42.16 6.10
CA MET A 1 -20.85 -41.84 6.29
C MET A 1 -20.38 -41.15 5.04
N SER A 2 -20.36 -39.82 5.04
CA SER A 2 -19.98 -39.00 3.88
C SER A 2 -18.46 -38.88 3.87
N THR A 3 -17.80 -39.56 2.95
CA THR A 3 -16.36 -39.48 2.76
C THR A 3 -16.05 -38.13 2.10
N ASN A 4 -15.45 -37.21 2.86
CA ASN A 4 -14.85 -36.01 2.27
C ASN A 4 -13.75 -36.43 1.29
N PRO A 5 -13.68 -35.84 0.09
CA PRO A 5 -12.63 -36.16 -0.87
C PRO A 5 -11.25 -35.77 -0.33
N PRO A 6 -10.18 -36.44 -0.80
CA PRO A 6 -8.80 -36.10 -0.44
C PRO A 6 -8.46 -34.67 -0.89
N LEU A 7 -7.56 -34.04 -0.14
CA LEU A 7 -7.37 -32.59 -0.11
C LEU A 7 -6.57 -31.98 -1.25
N ASP A 8 -6.45 -32.70 -2.35
CA ASP A 8 -5.60 -32.29 -3.46
C ASP A 8 -6.27 -31.33 -4.46
N GLN A 9 -7.54 -30.94 -4.25
CA GLN A 9 -8.23 -29.96 -5.11
C GLN A 9 -9.31 -29.11 -4.40
N LYS A 10 -9.09 -28.66 -3.15
CA LYS A 10 -9.99 -27.63 -2.56
C LYS A 10 -9.45 -26.24 -2.85
N THR A 11 -10.23 -25.42 -3.56
CA THR A 11 -9.98 -23.97 -3.67
C THR A 11 -10.07 -23.32 -2.28
N ILE A 12 -8.99 -22.68 -1.85
CA ILE A 12 -8.93 -21.88 -0.62
C ILE A 12 -9.51 -20.50 -0.90
N ARG A 13 -10.51 -20.09 -0.12
CA ARG A 13 -11.16 -18.79 -0.25
C ARG A 13 -10.55 -17.80 0.74
N LEU A 14 -9.98 -16.71 0.24
CA LEU A 14 -9.35 -15.68 1.06
C LEU A 14 -10.11 -14.37 0.95
N ALA A 15 -10.31 -13.68 2.07
CA ALA A 15 -10.83 -12.31 2.08
C ALA A 15 -9.72 -11.31 2.42
N PHE A 16 -9.40 -10.43 1.48
CA PHE A 16 -8.38 -9.39 1.58
C PHE A 16 -9.04 -8.06 1.98
N TYR A 17 -8.53 -7.45 3.04
CA TYR A 17 -9.03 -6.24 3.67
C TYR A 17 -7.99 -5.11 3.57
N PRO A 18 -7.88 -4.44 2.41
CA PRO A 18 -7.01 -3.29 2.26
C PRO A 18 -7.53 -2.12 3.10
N SER A 19 -6.60 -1.34 3.67
CA SER A 19 -6.99 -0.09 4.33
C SER A 19 -7.54 0.94 3.33
N ALA A 20 -8.56 1.69 3.76
CA ALA A 20 -9.11 2.82 3.00
C ALA A 20 -8.30 4.12 3.15
N HIS A 21 -7.17 4.15 3.87
CA HIS A 21 -6.39 5.38 4.13
C HIS A 21 -5.40 5.77 3.03
N GLY A 22 -5.53 5.17 1.85
CA GLY A 22 -4.79 5.60 0.68
C GLY A 22 -4.65 4.51 -0.37
N LEU A 23 -4.43 4.92 -1.61
CA LEU A 23 -4.31 3.99 -2.73
C LEU A 23 -3.14 3.00 -2.57
N GLY A 24 -2.07 3.39 -1.87
CA GLY A 24 -0.93 2.50 -1.61
C GLY A 24 -1.29 1.26 -0.80
N HIS A 25 -2.20 1.38 0.17
CA HIS A 25 -2.70 0.26 0.97
C HIS A 25 -3.52 -0.71 0.14
N PHE A 26 -4.37 -0.19 -0.75
CA PHE A 26 -5.08 -1.01 -1.71
C PHE A 26 -4.13 -1.75 -2.65
N MET A 27 -3.20 -1.02 -3.27
CA MET A 27 -2.29 -1.58 -4.27
C MET A 27 -1.34 -2.62 -3.71
N ARG A 28 -0.90 -2.50 -2.44
CA ARG A 28 -0.02 -3.50 -1.82
C ARG A 28 -0.71 -4.87 -1.71
N LEU A 29 -1.94 -4.91 -1.21
CA LEU A 29 -2.67 -6.17 -1.04
C LEU A 29 -3.12 -6.75 -2.37
N VAL A 30 -3.50 -5.91 -3.33
CA VAL A 30 -3.83 -6.37 -4.68
C VAL A 30 -2.60 -6.96 -5.37
N HIS A 31 -1.41 -6.39 -5.19
CA HIS A 31 -0.19 -6.98 -5.72
C HIS A 31 0.14 -8.32 -5.07
N LEU A 32 -0.04 -8.46 -3.75
CA LEU A 32 0.10 -9.76 -3.08
C LEU A 32 -0.88 -10.79 -3.63
N ALA A 33 -2.14 -10.40 -3.87
CA ALA A 33 -3.14 -11.26 -4.50
C ALA A 33 -2.72 -11.68 -5.92
N GLN A 34 -2.19 -10.75 -6.72
CA GLN A 34 -1.64 -11.03 -8.06
C GLN A 34 -0.53 -12.09 -7.98
N LEU A 35 0.47 -11.90 -7.11
CA LEU A 35 1.57 -12.85 -6.94
C LEU A 35 1.10 -14.26 -6.60
N LEU A 36 0.11 -14.39 -5.72
CA LEU A 36 -0.45 -15.69 -5.34
C LEU A 36 -1.17 -16.37 -6.52
N LEU A 37 -1.97 -15.62 -7.27
CA LEU A 37 -2.78 -16.14 -8.37
C LEU A 37 -1.92 -16.52 -9.58
N GLU A 38 -0.91 -15.71 -9.90
CA GLU A 38 0.08 -16.01 -10.95
C GLU A 38 0.91 -17.26 -10.60
N ALA A 39 1.30 -17.42 -9.33
CA ALA A 39 2.03 -18.60 -8.88
C ALA A 39 1.17 -19.87 -9.00
N THR A 40 -0.15 -19.80 -8.77
CA THR A 40 -1.08 -20.90 -9.05
C THR A 40 -1.23 -21.18 -10.55
N ALA A 41 -1.35 -20.14 -11.40
CA ALA A 41 -1.60 -20.28 -12.83
C ALA A 41 -0.41 -20.86 -13.64
N SER A 42 0.83 -20.55 -13.23
CA SER A 42 2.07 -21.00 -13.91
C SER A 42 2.26 -22.53 -13.98
N ARG A 43 1.38 -23.32 -13.37
CA ARG A 43 1.42 -24.80 -13.32
C ARG A 43 0.31 -25.52 -14.10
N GLN A 44 -0.58 -24.83 -14.83
CA GLN A 44 -1.51 -25.56 -15.70
C GLN A 44 -0.72 -26.35 -16.76
N PRO A 45 -0.87 -27.68 -16.84
CA PRO A 45 -0.04 -28.50 -17.70
C PRO A 45 -0.30 -28.14 -19.16
N THR A 46 0.66 -27.47 -19.79
CA THR A 46 0.78 -27.51 -21.24
C THR A 46 0.94 -28.97 -21.63
N THR A 47 0.10 -29.43 -22.55
CA THR A 47 -0.23 -30.84 -22.84
C THR A 47 0.91 -31.75 -23.33
N ASN A 48 2.20 -31.48 -23.04
CA ASN A 48 3.29 -32.13 -23.78
C ASN A 48 4.63 -32.38 -23.03
N THR A 49 4.67 -32.65 -21.73
CA THR A 49 5.93 -33.13 -21.11
C THR A 49 5.70 -34.16 -20.01
N THR A 50 5.85 -35.42 -20.38
CA THR A 50 6.10 -36.56 -19.49
C THR A 50 7.60 -36.70 -19.25
N SER A 51 8.11 -36.22 -18.12
CA SER A 51 9.11 -36.92 -17.28
C SER A 51 9.73 -36.05 -16.18
N LYS A 52 10.09 -36.74 -15.08
CA LYS A 52 10.92 -36.36 -13.92
C LYS A 52 10.12 -35.84 -12.71
N THR A 53 9.73 -36.74 -11.79
CA THR A 53 10.45 -37.26 -10.60
C THR A 53 10.51 -36.29 -9.42
N ASP A 54 9.86 -36.72 -8.33
CA ASP A 54 9.90 -36.32 -6.92
C ASP A 54 9.35 -34.92 -6.51
N GLN A 55 8.13 -34.96 -5.95
CA GLN A 55 7.56 -33.98 -5.00
C GLN A 55 7.35 -32.53 -5.44
N GLU A 56 6.86 -32.28 -6.67
CA GLU A 56 6.13 -31.02 -6.91
C GLU A 56 4.76 -31.08 -6.22
N LYS A 57 4.75 -30.80 -4.90
CA LYS A 57 3.52 -30.66 -4.11
C LYS A 57 2.59 -29.69 -4.83
N SER A 58 1.37 -30.15 -5.09
CA SER A 58 0.25 -29.37 -5.62
C SER A 58 0.14 -28.06 -4.85
N ARG A 59 0.30 -26.92 -5.54
CA ARG A 59 0.07 -25.61 -4.93
C ARG A 59 -1.44 -25.43 -4.74
N PRO A 60 -1.89 -24.82 -3.64
CA PRO A 60 -3.31 -24.57 -3.43
C PRO A 60 -3.89 -23.67 -4.54
N ASN A 61 -5.11 -23.99 -4.96
CA ASN A 61 -5.91 -23.06 -5.76
C ASN A 61 -6.51 -22.00 -4.84
N TYR A 62 -6.47 -20.73 -5.24
CA TYR A 62 -7.07 -19.64 -4.49
C TYR A 62 -8.31 -19.09 -5.18
N HIS A 63 -9.27 -18.60 -4.40
CA HIS A 63 -10.24 -17.59 -4.84
C HIS A 63 -10.15 -16.42 -3.86
N ILE A 64 -9.74 -15.26 -4.37
CA ILE A 64 -9.48 -14.08 -3.55
C ILE A 64 -10.61 -13.07 -3.67
N TYR A 65 -11.21 -12.71 -2.54
CA TYR A 65 -12.17 -11.61 -2.43
C TYR A 65 -11.47 -10.39 -1.88
N VAL A 66 -11.43 -9.28 -2.61
CA VAL A 66 -10.87 -8.01 -2.14
C VAL A 66 -12.00 -7.10 -1.70
N ARG A 67 -12.08 -6.81 -0.39
CA ARG A 67 -13.09 -5.93 0.21
C ARG A 67 -12.70 -4.48 0.01
N THR A 68 -13.34 -3.80 -0.95
CA THR A 68 -12.90 -2.46 -1.37
C THR A 68 -14.03 -1.59 -1.94
N ASN A 69 -13.94 -0.28 -1.69
CA ASN A 69 -14.81 0.74 -2.28
C ASN A 69 -14.03 1.69 -3.22
N VAL A 70 -12.89 1.26 -3.77
CA VAL A 70 -12.16 2.07 -4.77
C VAL A 70 -13.02 2.32 -6.01
N SER A 71 -12.79 3.44 -6.69
CA SER A 71 -13.58 3.81 -7.88
C SER A 71 -13.31 2.86 -9.06
N PRO A 72 -14.24 2.76 -10.02
CA PRO A 72 -14.04 1.99 -11.25
C PRO A 72 -12.79 2.40 -12.04
N SER A 73 -12.40 3.68 -12.01
CA SER A 73 -11.19 4.16 -12.67
C SER A 73 -9.91 3.58 -12.05
N ILE A 74 -9.90 3.39 -10.72
CA ILE A 74 -8.78 2.75 -10.03
C ILE A 74 -8.73 1.27 -10.38
N LEU A 75 -9.87 0.58 -10.42
CA LEU A 75 -9.93 -0.83 -10.86
C LEU A 75 -9.45 -0.98 -12.31
N ALA A 76 -9.87 -0.10 -13.21
CA ALA A 76 -9.43 -0.11 -14.60
C ALA A 76 -7.90 0.06 -14.72
N SER A 77 -7.28 0.86 -13.85
CA SER A 77 -5.82 1.05 -13.83
C SER A 77 -5.03 -0.22 -13.48
N LEU A 78 -5.67 -1.21 -12.83
CA LEU A 78 -5.04 -2.49 -12.51
C LEU A 78 -4.68 -3.27 -13.77
N GLY A 79 -5.53 -3.23 -14.80
CA GLY A 79 -5.31 -3.95 -16.06
C GLY A 79 -4.03 -3.55 -16.80
N ALA A 80 -3.52 -2.34 -16.58
CA ALA A 80 -2.26 -1.90 -17.16
C ALA A 80 -1.03 -2.63 -16.56
N GLY A 81 -1.13 -3.07 -15.30
CA GLY A 81 -0.09 -3.83 -14.59
C GLY A 81 -0.39 -5.32 -14.44
N TRP A 82 -1.64 -5.72 -14.70
CA TRP A 82 -2.12 -7.09 -14.60
C TRP A 82 -3.13 -7.36 -15.75
N PRO A 83 -2.64 -7.53 -16.99
CA PRO A 83 -3.49 -7.54 -18.19
C PRO A 83 -4.52 -8.68 -18.25
N ASP A 84 -4.25 -9.78 -17.56
CA ASP A 84 -5.04 -11.00 -17.50
C ASP A 84 -5.83 -11.13 -16.18
N ILE A 85 -6.00 -10.03 -15.41
CA ILE A 85 -6.73 -10.01 -14.14
C ILE A 85 -8.09 -10.71 -14.20
N ASP A 86 -8.84 -10.54 -15.29
CA ASP A 86 -10.17 -11.12 -15.47
C ASP A 86 -10.15 -12.65 -15.68
N SER A 87 -8.98 -13.23 -15.96
CA SER A 87 -8.78 -14.68 -16.06
C SER A 87 -8.50 -15.35 -14.72
N HIS A 88 -8.19 -14.57 -13.68
CA HIS A 88 -7.88 -15.07 -12.35
C HIS A 88 -9.14 -15.12 -11.47
N PRO A 89 -9.22 -16.06 -10.52
CA PRO A 89 -10.32 -16.14 -9.53
C PRO A 89 -10.18 -15.06 -8.45
N ILE A 90 -10.29 -13.80 -8.85
CA ILE A 90 -10.33 -12.63 -7.98
C ILE A 90 -11.68 -11.92 -8.08
N THR A 91 -12.20 -11.42 -6.96
CA THR A 91 -13.48 -10.70 -6.91
C THR A 91 -13.33 -9.44 -6.07
N PHE A 92 -13.60 -8.28 -6.65
CA PHE A 92 -13.65 -7.01 -5.92
C PHE A 92 -15.06 -6.82 -5.36
N SER A 93 -15.20 -6.89 -4.04
CA SER A 93 -16.49 -6.88 -3.35
C SER A 93 -16.65 -5.61 -2.51
N PRO A 94 -17.63 -4.73 -2.80
CA PRO A 94 -17.84 -3.51 -2.05
C PRO A 94 -18.51 -3.76 -0.69
N TYR A 95 -18.43 -2.77 0.19
CA TYR A 95 -19.06 -2.77 1.50
C TYR A 95 -19.86 -1.48 1.76
N THR A 96 -20.91 -1.59 2.57
CA THR A 96 -21.77 -0.45 2.92
C THR A 96 -21.27 0.25 4.17
N HIS A 97 -20.96 -0.50 5.22
CA HIS A 97 -20.38 0.03 6.44
C HIS A 97 -18.85 0.10 6.32
N PRO A 98 -18.22 1.25 6.60
CA PRO A 98 -16.77 1.35 6.65
C PRO A 98 -16.17 0.31 7.60
N LEU A 99 -15.02 -0.23 7.24
CA LEU A 99 -14.38 -1.31 8.01
C LEU A 99 -13.38 -0.80 9.05
N GLN A 100 -13.13 0.51 9.05
CA GLN A 100 -12.29 1.23 10.02
C GLN A 100 -12.63 2.73 9.99
N PRO A 101 -12.36 3.49 11.08
CA PRO A 101 -12.55 4.94 11.10
C PRO A 101 -11.61 5.65 10.13
N THR A 102 -12.01 6.82 9.62
CA THR A 102 -11.20 7.66 8.74
C THR A 102 -10.11 8.40 9.53
N VAL A 103 -8.85 8.21 9.14
CA VAL A 103 -7.77 9.13 9.50
C VAL A 103 -7.82 10.34 8.56
N VAL A 104 -8.11 11.51 9.11
CA VAL A 104 -8.44 12.70 8.33
C VAL A 104 -7.20 13.57 8.11
N GLN A 105 -6.91 13.83 6.85
CA GLN A 105 -5.83 14.70 6.39
C GLN A 105 -6.43 16.03 5.92
N THR A 106 -5.86 17.17 6.33
CA THR A 106 -6.30 18.51 5.88
C THR A 106 -5.53 18.99 4.65
N ASN A 107 -4.28 18.54 4.53
CA ASN A 107 -3.45 18.65 3.33
C ASN A 107 -2.61 17.34 3.22
N PRO A 108 -1.84 17.13 2.14
CA PRO A 108 -1.12 15.87 1.93
C PRO A 108 -0.09 15.46 3.01
N TYR A 109 0.29 16.37 3.91
CA TYR A 109 1.30 16.18 4.97
C TYR A 109 0.80 16.54 6.39
N THR A 110 -0.43 17.03 6.55
CA THR A 110 -1.02 17.41 7.84
C THR A 110 -2.25 16.57 8.18
N LEU A 111 -2.26 16.02 9.40
CA LEU A 111 -3.41 15.32 9.98
C LEU A 111 -4.25 16.25 10.85
N SER A 112 -5.57 16.02 10.88
CA SER A 112 -6.46 16.61 11.87
C SER A 112 -6.78 15.58 12.95
N ALA A 113 -6.22 15.78 14.15
CA ALA A 113 -6.55 14.94 15.30
C ALA A 113 -8.05 15.04 15.63
N SER A 114 -8.60 16.25 15.74
CA SER A 114 -10.03 16.47 16.03
C SER A 114 -10.96 15.78 15.03
N GLN A 115 -10.76 15.95 13.72
CA GLN A 115 -11.63 15.29 12.73
C GLN A 115 -11.44 13.76 12.69
N THR A 116 -10.22 13.29 12.97
CA THR A 116 -9.95 11.85 13.12
C THR A 116 -10.65 11.28 14.35
N PHE A 117 -10.62 11.98 15.48
CA PHE A 117 -11.28 11.58 16.73
C PHE A 117 -12.80 11.57 16.58
N ASP A 118 -13.37 12.55 15.88
CA ASP A 118 -14.78 12.54 15.48
C ASP A 118 -15.14 11.33 14.64
N SER A 119 -14.28 10.96 13.68
CA SER A 119 -14.48 9.76 12.87
C SER A 119 -14.40 8.48 13.70
N VAL A 120 -13.54 8.42 14.72
CA VAL A 120 -13.45 7.30 15.66
C VAL A 120 -14.74 7.19 16.48
N ILE A 121 -15.22 8.30 17.03
CA ILE A 121 -16.44 8.31 17.87
C ILE A 121 -17.69 7.91 17.07
N ARG A 122 -17.77 8.31 15.79
CA ARG A 122 -18.89 7.98 14.91
C ARG A 122 -18.80 6.59 14.28
N PHE A 123 -17.67 5.90 14.44
CA PHE A 123 -17.47 4.60 13.81
C PHE A 123 -18.37 3.54 14.44
N ASN A 124 -19.25 2.95 13.62
CA ASN A 124 -20.15 1.90 14.07
C ASN A 124 -19.51 0.52 13.94
N THR A 125 -18.67 0.17 14.91
CA THR A 125 -17.98 -1.13 14.99
C THR A 125 -18.94 -2.32 14.85
N ALA A 126 -20.11 -2.25 15.50
CA ALA A 126 -21.06 -3.36 15.50
C ALA A 126 -21.67 -3.61 14.11
N ALA A 127 -22.06 -2.55 13.39
CA ALA A 127 -22.60 -2.68 12.04
C ALA A 127 -21.53 -3.16 11.03
N ALA A 128 -20.31 -2.65 11.15
CA ALA A 128 -19.19 -3.08 10.32
C ALA A 128 -18.85 -4.56 10.54
N LEU A 129 -18.80 -5.01 11.80
CA LEU A 129 -18.53 -6.41 12.14
C LEU A 129 -19.65 -7.33 11.65
N ALA A 130 -20.91 -7.00 11.92
CA ALA A 130 -22.05 -7.84 11.50
C ALA A 130 -22.11 -8.03 9.97
N GLN A 131 -21.78 -6.99 9.20
CA GLN A 131 -21.68 -7.08 7.75
C GLN A 131 -20.56 -8.04 7.31
N GLU A 132 -19.37 -7.96 7.93
CA GLU A 132 -18.26 -8.82 7.53
C GLU A 132 -18.41 -10.26 8.03
N GLU A 133 -19.06 -10.48 9.17
CA GLU A 133 -19.46 -11.84 9.59
C GLU A 133 -20.41 -12.48 8.55
N ALA A 134 -21.42 -11.73 8.08
CA ALA A 134 -22.32 -12.19 7.03
C ALA A 134 -21.57 -12.45 5.70
N PHE A 135 -20.66 -11.56 5.31
CA PHE A 135 -19.85 -11.73 4.10
C PHE A 135 -18.97 -12.99 4.16
N VAL A 136 -18.28 -13.19 5.29
CA VAL A 136 -17.41 -14.35 5.54
C VAL A 136 -18.19 -15.65 5.48
N GLU A 137 -19.38 -15.69 6.09
CA GLU A 137 -20.28 -16.85 6.06
C GLU A 137 -20.81 -17.13 4.65
N GLU A 138 -21.36 -16.11 3.98
CA GLU A 138 -21.96 -16.23 2.64
C GLU A 138 -20.97 -16.77 1.60
N HIS A 139 -19.71 -16.32 1.66
CA HIS A 139 -18.68 -16.69 0.70
C HIS A 139 -17.83 -17.88 1.16
N GLY A 140 -18.08 -18.42 2.36
CA GLY A 140 -17.33 -19.54 2.92
C GLY A 140 -15.82 -19.28 2.97
N ILE A 141 -15.44 -18.10 3.47
CA ILE A 141 -14.04 -17.66 3.55
C ILE A 141 -13.26 -18.57 4.50
N ASP A 142 -12.14 -19.13 4.03
CA ASP A 142 -11.29 -20.02 4.82
C ASP A 142 -10.29 -19.23 5.70
N ALA A 143 -9.80 -18.07 5.23
CA ALA A 143 -8.92 -17.19 6.01
C ALA A 143 -9.02 -15.71 5.58
N ILE A 144 -8.70 -14.81 6.52
CA ILE A 144 -8.71 -13.37 6.36
C ILE A 144 -7.29 -12.85 6.21
N VAL A 145 -7.09 -11.89 5.31
CA VAL A 145 -5.82 -11.17 5.11
C VAL A 145 -6.12 -9.69 5.31
N SER A 146 -5.56 -9.08 6.35
CA SER A 146 -5.86 -7.69 6.70
C SER A 146 -4.59 -6.86 6.71
N ASP A 147 -4.58 -5.78 5.94
CA ASP A 147 -3.49 -4.79 6.00
C ASP A 147 -3.68 -3.88 7.22
N CYS A 148 -4.92 -3.69 7.68
CA CYS A 148 -5.15 -2.87 8.86
C CYS A 148 -6.51 -2.96 9.53
N PRO A 149 -7.66 -3.21 8.86
CA PRO A 149 -8.92 -3.32 9.58
C PRO A 149 -8.83 -4.34 10.72
N SER A 150 -8.98 -3.87 11.96
CA SER A 150 -8.80 -4.69 13.17
C SER A 150 -10.02 -5.55 13.46
N ILE A 151 -11.22 -5.05 13.15
CA ILE A 151 -12.50 -5.71 13.46
C ILE A 151 -12.59 -7.11 12.86
N VAL A 152 -11.99 -7.34 11.69
CA VAL A 152 -12.05 -8.64 11.01
C VAL A 152 -11.20 -9.70 11.72
N CYS A 153 -10.29 -9.29 12.60
CA CYS A 153 -9.50 -10.21 13.42
C CYS A 153 -10.35 -10.91 14.49
N THR A 154 -11.56 -10.41 14.79
CA THR A 154 -12.45 -10.99 15.80
C THR A 154 -13.54 -11.89 15.22
N ILE A 155 -13.59 -12.05 13.90
CA ILE A 155 -14.58 -12.91 13.24
C ILE A 155 -14.32 -14.36 13.68
N LYS A 156 -15.32 -14.97 14.32
CA LYS A 156 -15.18 -16.29 14.92
C LYS A 156 -14.87 -17.35 13.88
N ASN A 157 -14.05 -18.33 14.28
CA ASN A 157 -13.69 -19.51 13.48
C ASN A 157 -13.00 -19.20 12.13
N THR A 158 -12.57 -17.96 11.89
CA THR A 158 -11.87 -17.57 10.68
C THR A 158 -10.52 -16.99 11.05
N PRO A 159 -9.39 -17.70 10.81
CA PRO A 159 -8.08 -17.17 11.14
C PRO A 159 -7.77 -15.92 10.30
N SER A 160 -7.06 -14.97 10.91
CA SER A 160 -6.64 -13.73 10.26
C SER A 160 -5.12 -13.60 10.24
N ILE A 161 -4.59 -13.16 9.09
CA ILE A 161 -3.18 -12.86 8.85
C ILE A 161 -3.08 -11.35 8.60
N LEU A 162 -2.34 -10.65 9.45
CA LEU A 162 -2.03 -9.24 9.24
C LEU A 162 -0.87 -9.11 8.24
N VAL A 163 -0.95 -8.18 7.30
CA VAL A 163 0.10 -7.92 6.30
C VAL A 163 0.39 -6.42 6.23
N THR A 164 1.33 -5.94 7.05
CA THR A 164 1.57 -4.50 7.19
C THR A 164 2.91 -4.21 7.86
N ASN A 165 3.34 -2.95 7.78
CA ASN A 165 4.50 -2.41 8.49
C ASN A 165 4.09 -1.64 9.77
N PHE A 166 2.80 -1.35 9.97
CA PHE A 166 2.29 -0.72 11.19
C PHE A 166 0.82 -1.08 11.46
N LEU A 167 0.33 -0.82 12.67
CA LEU A 167 -1.07 -1.03 13.07
C LEU A 167 -1.73 0.32 13.40
N PHE A 168 -3.05 0.46 13.15
CA PHE A 168 -3.75 1.75 13.34
C PHE A 168 -3.88 2.17 14.80
N ASP A 169 -3.78 1.24 15.75
CA ASP A 169 -3.76 1.56 17.18
C ASP A 169 -2.54 2.44 17.51
N THR A 170 -1.40 2.16 16.87
CA THR A 170 -0.16 2.92 16.98
C THR A 170 -0.28 4.30 16.33
N ILE A 171 -0.97 4.39 15.18
CA ILE A 171 -1.24 5.68 14.51
C ILE A 171 -2.13 6.56 15.38
N LEU A 172 -3.23 6.02 15.90
CA LEU A 172 -4.17 6.75 16.76
C LEU A 172 -3.52 7.14 18.09
N GLN A 173 -2.70 6.26 18.68
CA GLN A 173 -1.93 6.60 19.88
C GLN A 173 -0.95 7.75 19.63
N GLY A 174 -0.24 7.73 18.49
CA GLY A 174 0.63 8.82 18.08
C GLY A 174 -0.10 10.17 17.97
N LEU A 175 -1.30 10.17 17.40
CA LEU A 175 -2.14 11.38 17.33
C LEU A 175 -2.57 11.89 18.72
N ILE A 176 -2.92 10.99 19.65
CA ILE A 176 -3.23 11.37 21.04
C ILE A 176 -2.02 12.01 21.71
N ASP A 177 -0.83 11.43 21.53
CA ASP A 177 0.40 11.90 22.15
C ASP A 177 0.80 13.29 21.62
N LEU A 178 0.69 13.49 20.30
CA LEU A 178 0.94 14.79 19.65
C LEU A 178 -0.02 15.87 20.15
N SER A 179 -1.33 15.60 20.15
CA SER A 179 -2.33 16.56 20.65
C SER A 179 -2.14 16.88 22.14
N THR A 180 -1.66 15.94 22.94
CA THR A 180 -1.33 16.19 24.36
C THR A 180 -0.09 17.07 24.50
N SER A 181 0.94 16.83 23.69
CA SER A 181 2.18 17.62 23.71
C SER A 181 1.95 19.07 23.25
N GLU A 182 1.14 19.28 22.22
CA GLU A 182 0.78 20.62 21.74
C GLU A 182 0.09 21.45 22.84
N LYS A 183 -0.81 20.84 23.61
CA LYS A 183 -1.45 21.48 24.77
C LYS A 183 -0.46 21.89 25.86
N LEU A 184 0.47 21.00 26.20
CA LEU A 184 1.51 21.30 27.20
C LEU A 184 2.43 22.47 26.77
N SER A 185 2.57 22.69 25.46
CA SER A 185 3.35 23.81 24.91
C SER A 185 2.57 25.13 24.81
N ALA A 186 1.23 25.09 24.80
CA ALA A 186 0.39 26.27 24.70
C ALA A 186 0.23 26.97 26.06
N THR A 187 0.77 28.18 26.21
CA THR A 187 0.75 28.97 27.45
C THR A 187 -0.61 29.62 27.78
N ASN A 188 -1.72 29.16 27.20
CA ASN A 188 -3.01 29.81 27.33
C ASN A 188 -3.81 29.26 28.52
N PRO A 189 -4.60 30.10 29.21
CA PRO A 189 -5.45 29.66 30.31
C PRO A 189 -6.54 28.70 29.81
N PRO A 190 -7.06 27.84 30.70
CA PRO A 190 -8.00 26.80 30.34
C PRO A 190 -9.26 27.35 29.65
N HIS A 191 -9.60 26.77 28.51
CA HIS A 191 -10.75 27.18 27.68
C HIS A 191 -12.04 26.46 28.13
N PRO A 192 -13.23 27.04 27.94
CA PRO A 192 -14.52 26.47 28.38
C PRO A 192 -14.94 25.15 27.69
N HIS A 193 -14.11 24.56 26.83
CA HIS A 193 -14.36 23.29 26.13
C HIS A 193 -13.49 22.12 26.64
N GLU A 194 -12.73 22.30 27.73
CA GLU A 194 -11.79 21.27 28.22
C GLU A 194 -12.46 19.95 28.62
N GLU A 195 -13.63 19.99 29.26
CA GLU A 195 -14.36 18.78 29.68
C GLU A 195 -14.80 17.93 28.48
N GLU A 196 -15.30 18.57 27.42
CA GLU A 196 -15.74 17.89 26.18
C GLU A 196 -14.56 17.27 25.43
N GLU A 197 -13.40 17.93 25.46
CA GLU A 197 -12.18 17.46 24.84
C GLU A 197 -11.52 16.30 25.62
N GLU A 198 -11.59 16.33 26.94
CA GLU A 198 -11.15 15.23 27.81
C GLU A 198 -12.04 13.99 27.64
N GLU A 199 -13.36 14.18 27.55
CA GLU A 199 -14.30 13.08 27.25
C GLU A 199 -14.00 12.46 25.88
N THR A 200 -13.79 13.29 24.86
CA THR A 200 -13.41 12.86 23.50
C THR A 200 -12.13 12.03 23.53
N THR A 201 -11.08 12.55 24.16
CA THR A 201 -9.80 11.85 24.29
C THR A 201 -9.95 10.51 25.01
N THR A 202 -10.80 10.45 26.04
CA THR A 202 -11.08 9.23 26.79
C THR A 202 -11.76 8.16 25.93
N LYS A 203 -12.76 8.55 25.12
CA LYS A 203 -13.43 7.65 24.16
C LYS A 203 -12.45 7.11 23.11
N VAL A 204 -11.58 7.97 22.57
CA VAL A 204 -10.57 7.54 21.58
C VAL A 204 -9.56 6.59 22.22
N LYS A 205 -9.06 6.86 23.43
CA LYS A 205 -8.17 5.95 24.17
C LYS A 205 -8.82 4.58 24.42
N GLN A 206 -10.12 4.56 24.71
CA GLN A 206 -10.88 3.32 24.84
C GLN A 206 -10.92 2.55 23.52
N PHE A 207 -11.22 3.24 22.42
CA PHE A 207 -11.22 2.63 21.08
C PHE A 207 -9.83 2.06 20.68
N VAL A 208 -8.74 2.76 21.01
CA VAL A 208 -7.37 2.27 20.79
C VAL A 208 -7.10 0.96 21.56
N ARG A 209 -7.56 0.86 22.82
CA ARG A 209 -7.46 -0.38 23.60
C ARG A 209 -8.25 -1.53 22.97
N GLU A 210 -9.46 -1.24 22.50
CA GLU A 210 -10.29 -2.22 21.80
C GLU A 210 -9.62 -2.69 20.51
N MET A 211 -9.10 -1.77 19.70
CA MET A 211 -8.36 -2.07 18.47
C MET A 211 -7.11 -2.93 18.76
N THR A 212 -6.36 -2.60 19.81
CA THR A 212 -5.20 -3.40 20.26
C THR A 212 -5.63 -4.84 20.59
N ALA A 213 -6.74 -5.00 21.33
CA ALA A 213 -7.28 -6.31 21.69
C ALA A 213 -7.82 -7.09 20.48
N GLN A 214 -8.34 -6.40 19.47
CA GLN A 214 -8.75 -7.00 18.21
C GLN A 214 -7.53 -7.53 17.43
N TYR A 215 -6.47 -6.73 17.26
CA TYR A 215 -5.26 -7.19 16.59
C TYR A 215 -4.58 -8.35 17.31
N ALA A 216 -4.64 -8.39 18.65
CA ALA A 216 -4.07 -9.50 19.42
C ALA A 216 -4.71 -10.87 19.09
N GLN A 217 -5.91 -10.89 18.48
CA GLN A 217 -6.57 -12.11 18.02
C GLN A 217 -6.07 -12.60 16.66
N ALA A 218 -5.29 -11.80 15.93
CA ALA A 218 -4.73 -12.22 14.67
C ALA A 218 -3.78 -13.40 14.83
N SER A 219 -3.87 -14.36 13.91
CA SER A 219 -3.08 -15.59 13.95
C SER A 219 -1.60 -15.36 13.63
N THR A 220 -1.28 -14.36 12.81
CA THR A 220 0.08 -13.98 12.43
C THR A 220 0.14 -12.54 11.93
N LEU A 221 1.29 -11.89 12.14
CA LEU A 221 1.69 -10.67 11.46
C LEU A 221 2.82 -10.95 10.48
N LEU A 222 2.53 -10.83 9.18
CA LEU A 222 3.52 -10.73 8.13
C LEU A 222 4.01 -9.27 8.07
N LEU A 223 5.18 -9.04 8.63
CA LEU A 223 5.73 -7.71 8.87
C LEU A 223 6.48 -7.21 7.63
N LEU A 224 5.93 -6.19 6.98
CA LEU A 224 6.56 -5.56 5.81
C LEU A 224 7.67 -4.57 6.22
N PRO A 225 8.64 -4.28 5.33
CA PRO A 225 9.74 -3.36 5.65
C PRO A 225 9.27 -1.93 5.93
N GLY A 226 10.12 -1.16 6.60
CA GLY A 226 9.76 0.17 7.10
C GLY A 226 8.77 0.13 8.26
N ALA A 227 8.91 -0.90 9.10
CA ALA A 227 8.06 -1.10 10.25
C ALA A 227 8.40 -0.17 11.41
N ILE A 228 7.37 0.18 12.17
CA ILE A 228 7.50 0.86 13.46
C ILE A 228 7.17 -0.11 14.61
N PRO A 229 7.59 0.18 15.85
CA PRO A 229 7.20 -0.63 17.00
C PRO A 229 5.69 -0.81 17.07
N SER A 230 5.26 -2.05 17.31
CA SER A 230 3.85 -2.46 17.35
C SER A 230 3.49 -3.10 18.69
N THR A 231 2.22 -2.98 19.06
CA THR A 231 1.62 -3.59 20.26
C THR A 231 1.43 -5.11 20.11
N TYR A 232 1.40 -5.63 18.88
CA TYR A 232 1.18 -7.05 18.60
C TYR A 232 2.30 -7.92 19.17
N LYS A 233 1.94 -8.92 19.97
CA LYS A 233 2.87 -9.86 20.63
C LYS A 233 2.77 -11.29 20.13
N GLY A 234 1.97 -11.52 19.08
CA GLY A 234 1.79 -12.84 18.48
C GLY A 234 2.92 -13.21 17.52
N ARG A 235 2.68 -14.27 16.73
CA ARG A 235 3.64 -14.76 15.73
C ARG A 235 3.87 -13.69 14.67
N THR A 236 5.11 -13.23 14.55
CA THR A 236 5.51 -12.22 13.58
C THR A 236 6.57 -12.79 12.66
N ILE A 237 6.39 -12.65 11.35
CA ILE A 237 7.30 -13.15 10.32
C ILE A 237 7.63 -11.98 9.39
N PRO A 238 8.91 -11.65 9.19
CA PRO A 238 9.30 -10.69 8.17
C PRO A 238 8.84 -11.15 6.79
N LEU A 239 8.20 -10.25 6.04
CA LEU A 239 7.84 -10.47 4.65
C LEU A 239 8.68 -9.52 3.78
N PRO A 240 9.35 -9.99 2.71
CA PRO A 240 10.05 -9.08 1.80
C PRO A 240 9.09 -8.03 1.23
N PHE A 241 9.62 -6.86 0.86
CA PHE A 241 8.79 -5.91 0.13
C PHE A 241 8.44 -6.46 -1.25
N HIS A 242 7.27 -6.08 -1.73
CA HIS A 242 6.79 -6.39 -3.07
C HIS A 242 6.19 -5.13 -3.68
N TYR A 243 6.12 -5.08 -5.00
CA TYR A 243 5.69 -3.88 -5.72
C TYR A 243 5.21 -4.23 -7.11
N ARG A 244 4.30 -3.40 -7.63
CA ARG A 244 3.77 -3.58 -8.99
C ARG A 244 4.86 -3.26 -10.01
N ARG A 245 5.08 -4.21 -10.94
CA ARG A 245 6.13 -4.14 -11.95
C ARG A 245 5.70 -3.31 -13.15
N THR A 246 6.61 -2.51 -13.70
CA THR A 246 6.42 -1.95 -15.04
C THR A 246 6.64 -2.99 -16.14
N ALA A 247 5.93 -2.86 -17.26
CA ALA A 247 6.30 -3.56 -18.48
C ALA A 247 7.73 -3.19 -18.91
N SER A 248 8.38 -4.01 -19.72
CA SER A 248 9.75 -3.77 -20.23
C SER A 248 9.85 -2.60 -21.23
N ASN A 249 9.03 -1.57 -21.07
CA ASN A 249 8.99 -0.41 -21.94
C ASN A 249 10.14 0.53 -21.61
N SER A 250 10.82 1.00 -22.65
CA SER A 250 11.76 2.11 -22.52
C SER A 250 11.06 3.40 -22.09
N ARG A 251 11.81 4.33 -21.50
CA ARG A 251 11.33 5.69 -21.21
C ARG A 251 10.62 6.33 -22.41
N VAL A 252 11.20 6.20 -23.61
CA VAL A 252 10.63 6.77 -24.83
C VAL A 252 9.26 6.15 -25.13
N GLN A 253 9.14 4.82 -25.09
CA GLN A 253 7.86 4.14 -25.32
C GLN A 253 6.80 4.57 -24.30
N THR A 254 7.15 4.59 -23.01
CA THR A 254 6.23 5.01 -21.94
C THR A 254 5.73 6.44 -22.16
N LEU A 255 6.63 7.38 -22.45
CA LEU A 255 6.26 8.78 -22.66
C LEU A 255 5.49 8.99 -23.97
N SER A 256 5.82 8.26 -25.03
CA SER A 256 5.10 8.29 -26.31
C SER A 256 3.70 7.67 -26.24
N SER A 257 3.45 6.75 -25.29
CA SER A 257 2.12 6.17 -25.07
C SER A 257 1.17 7.07 -24.27
N LEU A 258 1.68 8.15 -23.67
CA LEU A 258 0.84 9.07 -22.93
C LEU A 258 -0.17 9.76 -23.86
N PRO A 259 -1.42 9.99 -23.41
CA PRO A 259 -2.43 10.66 -24.24
C PRO A 259 -1.94 12.03 -24.73
N PRO A 260 -2.35 12.49 -25.94
CA PRO A 260 -2.04 13.83 -26.43
C PRO A 260 -2.55 14.96 -25.52
N THR A 261 -3.54 14.65 -24.67
CA THR A 261 -4.06 15.55 -23.63
C THR A 261 -3.11 15.73 -22.44
N THR A 262 -2.17 14.80 -22.26
CA THR A 262 -1.09 14.88 -21.26
C THR A 262 0.13 15.60 -21.84
N ILE A 263 0.68 15.14 -22.96
CA ILE A 263 1.79 15.81 -23.65
C ILE A 263 1.33 16.15 -25.08
N PRO A 264 1.18 17.45 -25.42
CA PRO A 264 0.84 17.86 -26.78
C PRO A 264 1.89 17.37 -27.80
N PRO A 265 1.47 16.98 -29.02
CA PRO A 265 2.41 16.53 -30.06
C PRO A 265 3.54 17.52 -30.35
N SER A 266 3.27 18.83 -30.24
CA SER A 266 4.26 19.90 -30.42
C SER A 266 5.36 19.90 -29.34
N HIS A 267 5.12 19.33 -28.17
CA HIS A 267 6.08 19.29 -27.06
C HIS A 267 6.81 17.94 -26.98
N LEU A 268 6.24 16.88 -27.55
CA LEU A 268 6.75 15.51 -27.41
C LEU A 268 8.23 15.38 -27.80
N ALA A 269 8.64 15.98 -28.92
CA ALA A 269 10.04 15.93 -29.37
C ALA A 269 11.01 16.51 -28.33
N HIS A 270 10.63 17.59 -27.63
CA HIS A 270 11.43 18.18 -26.56
C HIS A 270 11.43 17.31 -25.29
N VAL A 271 10.28 16.74 -24.92
CA VAL A 271 10.16 15.86 -23.75
C VAL A 271 11.01 14.60 -23.89
N LEU A 272 11.17 14.09 -25.11
CA LEU A 272 11.95 12.89 -25.42
C LEU A 272 13.46 13.13 -25.52
N LEU A 273 13.93 14.39 -25.44
CA LEU A 273 15.38 14.67 -25.47
C LEU A 273 16.08 14.02 -24.27
N PRO A 274 17.26 13.38 -24.46
CA PRO A 274 18.02 12.78 -23.35
C PRO A 274 18.42 13.77 -22.25
N THR A 275 18.50 15.06 -22.59
CA THR A 275 18.82 16.15 -21.66
C THR A 275 17.63 16.60 -20.82
N THR A 276 16.40 16.31 -21.26
CA THR A 276 15.18 16.69 -20.55
C THR A 276 14.97 15.77 -19.37
N LYS A 277 14.86 16.36 -18.18
CA LYS A 277 14.66 15.68 -16.90
C LYS A 277 13.19 15.69 -16.52
N ILE A 278 12.72 14.58 -15.95
CA ILE A 278 11.32 14.39 -15.57
C ILE A 278 11.23 14.21 -14.06
N LEU A 279 10.46 15.11 -13.43
CA LEU A 279 9.98 14.96 -12.07
C LEU A 279 8.56 14.39 -12.10
N LEU A 280 8.34 13.22 -11.51
CA LEU A 280 7.00 12.70 -11.28
C LEU A 280 6.49 13.20 -9.93
N HIS A 281 5.42 13.96 -9.93
CA HIS A 281 4.79 14.51 -8.73
C HIS A 281 3.59 13.67 -8.29
N THR A 282 3.70 13.01 -7.13
CA THR A 282 2.76 11.99 -6.62
C THR A 282 2.15 12.35 -5.26
N PHE A 283 1.55 13.52 -5.13
CA PHE A 283 0.73 13.92 -3.97
C PHE A 283 -0.76 13.60 -4.20
N GLY A 284 -1.09 12.33 -4.43
CA GLY A 284 -2.47 11.91 -4.71
C GLY A 284 -3.45 12.16 -3.54
N GLY A 285 -4.74 12.17 -3.86
CA GLY A 285 -5.84 11.99 -2.90
C GLY A 285 -6.36 13.23 -2.19
N GLN A 286 -5.82 14.42 -2.43
CA GLN A 286 -6.34 15.66 -1.87
C GLN A 286 -6.43 16.76 -2.94
N PRO A 287 -7.43 17.66 -2.87
CA PRO A 287 -7.46 18.83 -3.74
C PRO A 287 -6.13 19.59 -3.58
N PRO A 288 -5.65 20.28 -4.63
CA PRO A 288 -4.43 21.04 -4.55
C PRO A 288 -4.49 21.89 -3.28
N SER A 289 -3.54 21.65 -2.35
CA SER A 289 -3.25 22.67 -1.35
C SER A 289 -3.05 23.97 -2.13
N SER A 290 -3.46 25.08 -1.52
CA SER A 290 -3.40 26.42 -2.10
C SER A 290 -1.96 26.90 -2.33
N SER A 291 -1.10 26.09 -2.96
CA SER A 291 0.17 26.48 -3.51
C SER A 291 -0.12 27.51 -4.60
N THR A 292 -0.06 28.77 -4.20
CA THR A 292 -0.24 29.92 -5.09
C THR A 292 0.98 30.10 -6.01
N ALA A 293 2.12 29.53 -5.65
CA ALA A 293 3.36 29.62 -6.42
C ALA A 293 3.44 28.52 -7.49
N THR A 294 3.73 28.92 -8.73
CA THR A 294 4.14 27.99 -9.78
C THR A 294 5.56 27.50 -9.47
N PRO A 295 5.81 26.17 -9.45
CA PRO A 295 7.14 25.64 -9.15
C PRO A 295 8.22 26.19 -10.09
N LEU A 296 9.30 26.70 -9.50
CA LEU A 296 10.54 27.04 -10.18
C LEU A 296 11.35 25.76 -10.36
N LEU A 297 11.58 25.41 -11.63
CA LEU A 297 12.31 24.22 -12.04
C LEU A 297 13.63 24.63 -12.73
N PRO A 298 14.70 23.83 -12.61
CA PRO A 298 15.86 24.01 -13.46
C PRO A 298 15.47 23.95 -14.94
N HIS A 299 16.29 24.55 -15.81
CA HIS A 299 15.90 24.84 -17.20
C HIS A 299 15.51 23.61 -18.02
N ASN A 300 16.14 22.47 -17.77
CA ASN A 300 15.92 21.20 -18.46
C ASN A 300 14.89 20.27 -17.78
N TRP A 301 14.24 20.70 -16.71
CA TRP A 301 13.25 19.89 -15.99
C TRP A 301 11.81 20.16 -16.43
N ILE A 302 11.03 19.10 -16.49
CA ILE A 302 9.57 19.11 -16.61
C ILE A 302 8.94 18.31 -15.46
N VAL A 303 7.65 18.54 -15.22
CA VAL A 303 6.87 17.84 -14.20
C VAL A 303 5.72 17.08 -14.84
N LEU A 304 5.55 15.80 -14.48
CA LEU A 304 4.33 15.04 -14.69
C LEU A 304 3.54 15.01 -13.38
N SER A 305 2.29 15.45 -13.36
CA SER A 305 1.49 15.53 -12.12
C SER A 305 0.02 15.20 -12.33
N GLN A 306 -0.59 14.50 -11.35
CA GLN A 306 -2.04 14.31 -11.31
C GLN A 306 -2.77 15.52 -10.71
N THR A 307 -2.09 16.32 -9.88
CA THR A 307 -2.72 17.32 -8.99
C THR A 307 -2.26 18.75 -9.19
N LEU A 308 -1.11 18.99 -9.84
CA LEU A 308 -0.68 20.34 -10.16
C LEU A 308 -1.35 20.83 -11.45
N HIS A 309 -1.99 21.99 -11.36
CA HIS A 309 -2.72 22.61 -12.47
C HIS A 309 -2.23 24.04 -12.67
N PHE A 310 -1.13 24.19 -13.38
CA PHE A 310 -0.58 25.50 -13.74
C PHE A 310 -0.55 25.66 -15.27
N PRO A 311 -0.87 26.86 -15.81
CA PRO A 311 -0.65 27.17 -17.21
C PRO A 311 0.85 27.37 -17.46
N SER A 312 1.61 26.28 -17.44
CA SER A 312 3.06 26.26 -17.67
C SER A 312 3.40 25.28 -18.78
N SER A 313 4.30 25.66 -19.68
CA SER A 313 4.81 24.78 -20.74
C SER A 313 5.67 23.63 -20.23
N ARG A 314 5.96 23.57 -18.92
CA ARG A 314 6.81 22.56 -18.29
C ARG A 314 6.09 21.68 -17.26
N ILE A 315 4.78 21.86 -17.06
CA ILE A 315 3.98 21.05 -16.11
C ILE A 315 2.86 20.37 -16.90
N TYR A 316 2.90 19.05 -16.96
CA TYR A 316 2.00 18.22 -17.74
C TYR A 316 1.08 17.41 -16.83
N ARG A 317 -0.22 17.41 -17.16
CA ARG A 317 -1.23 16.69 -16.39
C ARG A 317 -1.30 15.23 -16.83
N ILE A 318 -1.03 14.31 -15.90
CA ILE A 318 -1.28 12.88 -16.09
C ILE A 318 -2.71 12.53 -15.63
N HIS A 319 -3.33 11.57 -16.30
CA HIS A 319 -4.68 11.10 -15.97
C HIS A 319 -4.70 10.32 -14.66
N SER A 320 -5.87 10.20 -14.04
CA SER A 320 -6.06 9.50 -12.77
C SER A 320 -5.93 7.98 -12.89
N ASP A 321 -6.07 7.43 -14.10
CA ASP A 321 -5.92 6.02 -14.44
C ASP A 321 -4.51 5.66 -14.94
N ALA A 322 -3.59 6.64 -15.00
CA ALA A 322 -2.23 6.41 -15.45
C ALA A 322 -1.53 5.36 -14.57
N TYR A 323 -0.84 4.41 -15.21
CA TYR A 323 -0.09 3.38 -14.50
C TYR A 323 1.22 3.94 -13.94
N ILE A 324 1.15 4.36 -12.67
CA ILE A 324 2.24 5.05 -11.96
C ILE A 324 3.59 4.31 -11.97
N PRO A 325 3.68 2.97 -11.81
CA PRO A 325 4.97 2.27 -11.85
C PRO A 325 5.78 2.50 -13.14
N SER A 326 5.11 2.54 -14.30
CA SER A 326 5.78 2.87 -15.56
C SER A 326 6.28 4.31 -15.61
N LEU A 327 5.53 5.24 -15.02
CA LEU A 327 5.95 6.64 -14.92
C LEU A 327 7.11 6.82 -13.96
N ILE A 328 7.16 6.05 -12.85
CA ILE A 328 8.31 6.02 -11.95
C ILE A 328 9.55 5.62 -12.75
N ALA A 329 9.53 4.45 -13.40
CA ALA A 329 10.65 3.94 -14.20
C ALA A 329 11.07 4.90 -15.33
N ALA A 330 10.13 5.64 -15.90
CA ALA A 330 10.38 6.61 -16.95
C ALA A 330 10.85 7.98 -16.43
N SER A 331 10.93 8.22 -15.12
CA SER A 331 11.28 9.52 -14.53
C SER A 331 12.73 9.60 -14.06
N ASP A 332 13.22 10.83 -13.87
CA ASP A 332 14.55 11.09 -13.30
C ASP A 332 14.50 11.28 -11.77
N ALA A 333 13.36 11.74 -11.25
CA ALA A 333 13.07 11.79 -9.83
C ALA A 333 11.56 11.67 -9.58
N VAL A 334 11.20 11.25 -8.36
CA VAL A 334 9.84 11.26 -7.84
C VAL A 334 9.76 12.26 -6.70
N LEU A 335 8.72 13.09 -6.67
CA LEU A 335 8.41 14.01 -5.57
C LEU A 335 7.05 13.63 -4.98
N GLY A 336 7.01 13.31 -3.70
CA GLY A 336 5.77 12.92 -3.04
C GLY A 336 5.88 12.82 -1.53
N LYS A 337 5.05 11.95 -0.96
CA LYS A 337 5.09 11.55 0.45
C LYS A 337 5.62 10.13 0.59
N LEU A 338 6.31 9.85 1.69
CA LEU A 338 6.74 8.50 2.02
C LEU A 338 5.55 7.67 2.50
N GLY A 339 4.91 6.97 1.57
CA GLY A 339 3.99 5.88 1.89
C GLY A 339 4.60 4.55 1.45
N TRP A 340 4.28 3.45 2.13
CA TRP A 340 4.91 2.16 1.86
C TRP A 340 4.83 1.75 0.38
N GLY A 341 3.67 1.93 -0.27
CA GLY A 341 3.49 1.60 -1.69
C GLY A 341 4.35 2.46 -2.62
N MET A 342 4.52 3.75 -2.33
CA MET A 342 5.43 4.62 -3.10
C MET A 342 6.88 4.21 -2.90
N CYS A 343 7.27 3.89 -1.65
CA CYS A 343 8.62 3.44 -1.32
C CYS A 343 8.96 2.14 -2.05
N SER A 344 8.08 1.14 -2.00
CA SER A 344 8.31 -0.16 -2.64
C SER A 344 8.36 -0.03 -4.17
N GLU A 345 7.48 0.77 -4.78
CA GLU A 345 7.49 1.00 -6.23
C GLU A 345 8.72 1.75 -6.71
N VAL A 346 9.21 2.72 -5.95
CA VAL A 346 10.44 3.46 -6.28
C VAL A 346 11.68 2.57 -6.15
N LEU A 347 11.75 1.78 -5.07
CA LEU A 347 12.81 0.80 -4.88
C LEU A 347 12.83 -0.23 -6.01
N GLY A 348 11.66 -0.76 -6.36
CA GLY A 348 11.52 -1.84 -7.33
C GLY A 348 11.58 -1.42 -8.80
N ASN A 349 11.13 -0.22 -9.14
CA ASN A 349 11.09 0.27 -10.53
C ASN A 349 12.28 1.21 -10.84
N GLY A 350 13.50 0.77 -10.52
CA GLY A 350 14.73 1.46 -10.95
C GLY A 350 15.45 2.28 -9.88
N LYS A 351 15.07 2.18 -8.60
CA LYS A 351 15.63 2.97 -7.49
C LYS A 351 15.74 4.45 -7.88
N VAL A 352 14.61 4.99 -8.31
CA VAL A 352 14.51 6.36 -8.83
C VAL A 352 14.65 7.34 -7.67
N PRO A 353 15.54 8.35 -7.75
CA PRO A 353 15.70 9.37 -6.70
C PRO A 353 14.36 9.91 -6.18
N PHE A 354 14.22 9.96 -4.85
CA PHE A 354 12.95 10.32 -4.21
C PHE A 354 13.10 11.58 -3.38
N VAL A 355 12.33 12.61 -3.71
CA VAL A 355 12.11 13.77 -2.85
C VAL A 355 10.86 13.52 -2.03
N TYR A 356 10.97 13.65 -0.72
CA TYR A 356 9.80 13.61 0.13
C TYR A 356 9.57 14.92 0.86
N VAL A 357 8.29 15.29 0.99
CA VAL A 357 7.88 16.31 1.95
C VAL A 357 7.54 15.59 3.26
N PRO A 358 8.17 15.98 4.38
CA PRO A 358 8.01 15.32 5.67
C PRO A 358 6.59 15.50 6.20
N ARG A 359 6.14 14.53 7.00
CA ARG A 359 4.79 14.50 7.56
C ARG A 359 4.87 14.18 9.04
N GLU A 360 5.12 15.21 9.85
CA GLU A 360 5.48 15.04 11.27
C GLU A 360 4.41 14.28 12.09
N ALA A 361 3.14 14.42 11.75
CA ALA A 361 2.04 13.73 12.43
C ALA A 361 1.89 12.24 12.05
N PHE A 362 2.63 11.76 11.05
CA PHE A 362 2.56 10.40 10.53
C PHE A 362 3.68 9.56 11.15
N VAL A 363 3.37 8.90 12.27
CA VAL A 363 4.35 8.13 13.03
C VAL A 363 5.01 7.01 12.23
N GLU A 364 4.35 6.50 11.18
CA GLU A 364 4.92 5.47 10.29
C GLU A 364 6.06 6.00 9.40
N GLU A 365 6.10 7.32 9.15
CA GLU A 365 7.11 7.92 8.27
C GLU A 365 8.53 7.64 8.76
N LYS A 366 8.76 7.63 10.07
CA LYS A 366 10.07 7.32 10.64
C LYS A 366 10.61 5.97 10.16
N GLY A 367 9.79 4.91 10.23
CA GLY A 367 10.18 3.58 9.77
C GLY A 367 10.48 3.56 8.27
N LEU A 368 9.70 4.31 7.48
CA LEU A 368 9.90 4.42 6.03
C LEU A 368 11.17 5.21 5.67
N VAL A 369 11.49 6.30 6.37
CA VAL A 369 12.73 7.06 6.20
C VAL A 369 13.93 6.18 6.49
N GLU A 370 13.93 5.45 7.60
CA GLU A 370 15.01 4.52 7.97
C GLU A 370 15.18 3.41 6.92
N TRP A 371 14.07 2.84 6.44
CA TRP A 371 14.10 1.81 5.41
C TRP A 371 14.65 2.34 4.08
N MET A 372 14.13 3.47 3.60
CA MET A 372 14.57 4.09 2.35
C MET A 372 16.02 4.58 2.44
N GLY A 373 16.45 5.13 3.58
CA GLY A 373 17.85 5.50 3.80
C GLY A 373 18.81 4.33 3.64
N ARG A 374 18.41 3.13 4.13
CA ARG A 374 19.20 1.91 4.05
C ARG A 374 19.18 1.25 2.66
N GLU A 375 18.01 1.14 2.03
CA GLU A 375 17.85 0.35 0.78
C GLU A 375 17.99 1.16 -0.51
N HIS A 376 17.66 2.46 -0.46
CA HIS A 376 17.65 3.35 -1.61
C HIS A 376 18.91 4.22 -1.68
N GLY A 377 19.27 4.91 -0.59
CA GLY A 377 20.45 5.79 -0.50
C GLY A 377 20.36 7.12 -1.27
N GLY A 378 19.34 7.31 -2.12
CA GLY A 378 19.08 8.56 -2.87
C GLY A 378 17.74 9.22 -2.51
N VAL A 379 17.48 9.45 -1.22
CA VAL A 379 16.25 10.11 -0.75
C VAL A 379 16.58 11.47 -0.15
N VAL A 380 15.90 12.52 -0.62
CA VAL A 380 16.13 13.91 -0.24
C VAL A 380 14.87 14.48 0.44
N ARG A 381 15.06 15.16 1.56
CA ARG A 381 13.98 15.83 2.29
C ARG A 381 13.75 17.23 1.72
N MET A 382 12.50 17.58 1.43
CA MET A 382 12.07 18.93 1.06
C MET A 382 11.13 19.45 2.14
N GLU A 383 11.52 20.50 2.87
CA GLU A 383 10.63 21.09 3.89
C GLU A 383 9.34 21.62 3.26
N GLY A 384 8.25 21.60 4.05
CA GLY A 384 6.93 22.04 3.60
C GLY A 384 6.93 23.47 3.05
N GLU A 385 7.68 24.37 3.68
CA GLU A 385 7.81 25.77 3.26
C GLU A 385 8.48 25.90 1.90
N VAL A 386 9.45 25.03 1.58
CA VAL A 386 10.11 25.00 0.27
C VAL A 386 9.16 24.46 -0.80
N PHE A 387 8.41 23.40 -0.45
CA PHE A 387 7.40 22.84 -1.34
C PHE A 387 6.34 23.89 -1.69
N GLU A 388 5.75 24.53 -0.68
CA GLU A 388 4.71 25.56 -0.82
C GLU A 388 5.22 26.86 -1.46
N GLY A 389 6.46 27.25 -1.17
CA GLY A 389 7.11 28.43 -1.76
C GLY A 389 7.47 28.25 -3.24
N GLY A 390 7.51 27.01 -3.72
CA GLY A 390 7.67 26.67 -5.13
C GLY A 390 9.12 26.72 -5.66
N ASP A 391 10.12 27.15 -4.88
CA ASP A 391 11.52 27.14 -5.35
C ASP A 391 12.17 25.76 -5.18
N TRP A 392 11.88 24.86 -6.10
CA TRP A 392 12.35 23.46 -6.05
C TRP A 392 13.75 23.27 -6.63
N ARG A 393 14.37 24.32 -7.19
CA ARG A 393 15.67 24.22 -7.91
C ARG A 393 16.79 23.68 -7.03
N GLY A 394 16.85 24.11 -5.77
CA GLY A 394 17.89 23.67 -4.82
C GLY A 394 17.84 22.17 -4.58
N VAL A 395 16.64 21.66 -4.25
CA VAL A 395 16.41 20.23 -3.99
C VAL A 395 16.64 19.37 -5.23
N LEU A 396 16.19 19.83 -6.41
CA LEU A 396 16.43 19.10 -7.66
C LEU A 396 17.92 19.08 -8.04
N GLY A 397 18.68 20.12 -7.71
CA GLY A 397 20.14 20.14 -7.89
C GLY A 397 20.87 19.12 -7.00
N GLU A 398 20.39 18.90 -5.77
CA GLU A 398 20.94 17.88 -4.86
C GLU A 398 20.74 16.46 -5.39
N ILE A 399 19.56 16.19 -5.98
CA ILE A 399 19.27 14.91 -6.63
C ILE A 399 20.17 14.66 -7.83
N GLU A 400 20.41 15.68 -8.67
CA GLU A 400 21.27 15.53 -9.84
C GLU A 400 22.70 15.15 -9.46
N GLY A 401 23.17 15.59 -8.29
CA GLY A 401 24.46 15.20 -7.73
C GLY A 401 24.49 13.80 -7.09
N SER A 402 23.32 13.19 -6.85
CA SER A 402 23.20 11.86 -6.25
C SER A 402 23.41 10.77 -7.30
N ARG A 403 24.09 9.67 -6.93
CA ARG A 403 24.27 8.53 -7.83
C ARG A 403 22.91 7.91 -8.15
N ARG A 404 22.61 7.74 -9.43
CA ARG A 404 21.45 6.97 -9.89
C ARG A 404 21.61 5.51 -9.42
N GLY A 405 20.51 4.90 -8.98
CA GLY A 405 20.47 3.47 -8.69
C GLY A 405 20.70 2.60 -9.92
N ARG A 406 20.70 1.28 -9.72
CA ARG A 406 20.84 0.26 -10.79
C ARG A 406 19.73 0.39 -11.84
N GLY A 407 20.00 -0.02 -13.07
CA GLY A 407 18.98 -0.04 -14.14
C GLY A 407 17.86 -1.04 -13.84
N VAL A 408 16.63 -0.78 -14.31
CA VAL A 408 15.46 -1.67 -14.14
C VAL A 408 15.72 -3.08 -14.69
N GLU A 409 16.60 -3.22 -15.69
CA GLU A 409 16.97 -4.52 -16.28
C GLU A 409 17.86 -5.36 -15.36
N GLU A 410 18.70 -4.74 -14.53
CA GLU A 410 19.66 -5.43 -13.64
C GLU A 410 19.01 -5.99 -12.37
N MET A 411 17.79 -5.56 -12.02
CA MET A 411 17.09 -5.99 -10.78
C MET A 411 16.17 -7.21 -10.98
N ARG A 412 15.91 -7.61 -12.23
CA ARG A 412 14.84 -8.59 -12.57
C ARG A 412 15.03 -9.98 -11.97
N ASP A 413 16.26 -10.47 -11.92
CA ASP A 413 16.54 -11.80 -11.35
C ASP A 413 16.34 -11.78 -9.83
N GLU A 414 16.80 -10.72 -9.15
CA GLU A 414 16.58 -10.50 -7.70
C GLU A 414 15.07 -10.37 -7.38
N ASP A 415 14.28 -9.80 -8.31
CA ASP A 415 12.84 -9.60 -8.11
C ASP A 415 12.04 -10.91 -8.24
N GLY A 416 12.44 -11.81 -9.14
CA GLY A 416 11.82 -13.15 -9.27
C GLY A 416 12.01 -14.00 -8.02
N GLU A 417 13.22 -14.01 -7.45
CA GLU A 417 13.50 -14.70 -6.19
C GLU A 417 12.70 -14.09 -5.02
N ARG A 418 12.63 -12.76 -4.95
CA ARG A 418 11.88 -12.04 -3.90
C ARG A 418 10.38 -12.34 -3.95
N ASP A 419 9.78 -12.30 -5.13
CA ASP A 419 8.35 -12.60 -5.29
C ASP A 419 8.05 -14.07 -4.98
N GLY A 420 8.95 -14.98 -5.36
CA GLY A 420 8.88 -16.38 -4.96
C GLY A 420 8.94 -16.58 -3.43
N GLU A 421 9.79 -15.83 -2.74
CA GLU A 421 9.87 -15.84 -1.28
C GLU A 421 8.59 -15.28 -0.63
N VAL A 422 8.05 -14.16 -1.13
CA VAL A 422 6.80 -13.56 -0.63
C VAL A 422 5.66 -14.57 -0.72
N VAL A 423 5.50 -15.22 -1.88
CA VAL A 423 4.48 -16.24 -2.09
C VAL A 423 4.70 -17.42 -1.16
N ARG A 424 5.92 -17.95 -1.06
CA ARG A 424 6.23 -19.10 -0.20
C ARG A 424 5.90 -18.83 1.26
N VAL A 425 6.36 -17.70 1.82
CA VAL A 425 6.08 -17.31 3.21
C VAL A 425 4.58 -17.19 3.45
N PHE A 426 3.85 -16.59 2.51
CA PHE A 426 2.41 -16.44 2.63
C PHE A 426 1.67 -17.79 2.57
N GLU A 427 1.99 -18.65 1.60
CA GLU A 427 1.40 -19.98 1.44
C GLU A 427 1.65 -20.86 2.68
N GLU A 428 2.88 -20.84 3.23
CA GLU A 428 3.24 -21.56 4.46
C GLU A 428 2.38 -21.12 5.65
N GLU A 429 2.16 -19.82 5.80
CA GLU A 429 1.35 -19.30 6.90
C GLU A 429 -0.15 -19.52 6.71
N VAL A 430 -0.66 -19.42 5.47
CA VAL A 430 -2.05 -19.84 5.17
C VAL A 430 -2.24 -21.31 5.52
N ALA A 431 -1.35 -22.19 5.07
CA ALA A 431 -1.43 -23.61 5.38
C ALA A 431 -1.39 -23.85 6.90
N ARG A 432 -0.53 -23.14 7.62
CA ARG A 432 -0.41 -23.25 9.08
C ARG A 432 -1.69 -22.82 9.79
N VAL A 433 -2.28 -21.67 9.46
CA VAL A 433 -3.47 -21.18 10.17
C VAL A 433 -4.70 -22.05 9.90
N LEU A 434 -4.81 -22.60 8.70
CA LEU A 434 -5.91 -23.51 8.34
C LEU A 434 -5.81 -24.87 9.06
N ARG A 435 -4.60 -25.34 9.39
CA ARG A 435 -4.40 -26.54 10.23
C ARG A 435 -4.79 -26.29 11.69
N VAL A 436 -4.45 -25.12 12.24
CA VAL A 436 -4.74 -24.77 13.64
C VAL A 436 -6.24 -24.53 13.87
N GLY A 437 -6.93 -23.91 12.91
CA GLY A 437 -8.35 -23.53 13.05
C GLY A 437 -9.37 -24.68 13.10
N LYS A 438 -9.00 -25.90 12.71
CA LYS A 438 -9.94 -27.05 12.57
C LYS A 438 -9.85 -28.12 13.67
N GLY A 439 -9.36 -27.77 14.87
CA GLY A 439 -9.52 -28.64 16.04
C GLY A 439 -8.70 -29.93 16.01
N GLY A 440 -7.40 -29.84 15.68
CA GLY A 440 -6.43 -30.88 16.04
C GLY A 440 -6.50 -32.20 15.28
N GLU A 441 -7.32 -32.33 14.23
CA GLU A 441 -7.03 -33.35 13.21
C GLU A 441 -5.77 -32.92 12.46
N VAL A 442 -4.68 -33.62 12.78
CA VAL A 442 -3.38 -33.48 12.13
C VAL A 442 -3.59 -33.69 10.63
N TRP A 443 -3.53 -32.60 9.86
CA TRP A 443 -3.31 -32.70 8.44
C TRP A 443 -1.90 -33.22 8.24
N CYS A 444 -1.81 -34.52 7.94
CA CYS A 444 -0.60 -35.28 7.68
C CYS A 444 0.46 -34.45 6.94
N ASP A 445 1.65 -34.37 7.53
CA ASP A 445 3.03 -34.61 7.02
C ASP A 445 3.43 -34.32 5.56
N GLU A 446 2.55 -33.92 4.64
CA GLU A 446 2.87 -33.77 3.21
C GLU A 446 3.10 -32.33 2.78
N LEU A 447 2.93 -31.34 3.64
CA LEU A 447 3.25 -29.93 3.33
C LEU A 447 4.54 -29.43 4.01
N CYS A 448 5.23 -30.27 4.79
CA CYS A 448 6.52 -29.93 5.39
C CYS A 448 7.59 -30.87 4.84
N LEU A 449 8.26 -30.41 3.79
CA LEU A 449 9.64 -30.66 3.36
C LEU A 449 9.84 -29.96 2.02
#